data_AF-A0AAE4D7V3-F1
#
_entry.id   AF-A0AAE4D7V3-F1
#
_cell.length_a   1.000
_cell.length_b   1.000
_cell.length_c   1.000
_cell.angle_alpha   90.00
_cell.angle_beta   90.00
_cell.angle_gamma   90.00
#
_symmetry.space_group_name_H-M   'P 1'
#
loop_
_entity.id
_entity.type
_entity.pdbx_description
1 polymer ?
#
loop_
_entity_poly.entity_id
_entity_poly.type
_entity_poly.pdbx_seq_one_letter_code
_entity_poly.pdbx_strand_id
1 'polypeptide(L)' 'MKPKSIERAVGLGVEIATVFSAPILLGYWVQQRWGGEPWGVIAGALLGIVFFLRIGMRLSKEEKKSN' A
#
# COMPACT_ATOMS: atom_id res chain seq x y z
N MET A 1 2.26 27.41 3.22
CA MET A 1 2.86 26.15 2.75
C MET A 1 3.01 26.22 1.24
N LYS A 2 4.18 25.87 0.66
CA LYS A 2 4.37 25.93 -0.80
C LYS A 2 3.49 24.84 -1.47
N PRO A 3 2.76 25.14 -2.57
CA PRO A 3 1.82 24.20 -3.20
C PRO A 3 2.48 22.85 -3.56
N LYS A 4 3.74 22.90 -3.98
CA LYS A 4 4.58 21.73 -4.28
C LYS A 4 4.77 20.73 -3.12
N SER A 5 4.57 21.14 -1.86
CA SER A 5 4.65 20.23 -0.71
C SER A 5 3.34 19.50 -0.46
N ILE A 6 2.19 20.11 -0.79
CA ILE A 6 0.87 19.52 -0.62
C ILE A 6 0.66 18.44 -1.68
N GLU A 7 0.97 18.74 -2.95
CA GLU A 7 0.91 17.77 -4.05
C GLU A 7 1.71 16.50 -3.75
N ARG A 8 2.93 16.67 -3.20
CA ARG A 8 3.79 15.56 -2.81
C ARG A 8 3.20 14.75 -1.66
N ALA A 9 2.65 15.40 -0.64
CA ALA A 9 2.03 14.73 0.50
C ALA A 9 0.76 13.95 0.07
N VAL A 10 -0.06 14.54 -0.80
CA VAL A 10 -1.24 13.88 -1.37
C VAL A 10 -0.85 12.69 -2.23
N GLY A 11 0.15 12.84 -3.10
CA GLY A 11 0.66 11.74 -3.92
C GLY A 11 1.14 10.56 -3.08
N LEU A 12 1.91 10.82 -2.01
CA LEU A 12 2.34 9.79 -1.07
C LEU A 12 1.15 9.13 -0.34
N GLY A 13 0.17 9.92 0.08
CA GLY A 13 -1.04 9.40 0.72
C GLY A 13 -1.82 8.45 -0.19
N VAL A 14 -2.01 8.82 -1.46
CA VAL A 14 -2.67 7.98 -2.47
C VAL A 14 -1.88 6.70 -2.74
N GLU A 15 -0.56 6.80 -2.86
CA GLU A 15 0.31 5.64 -3.09
C GLU A 15 0.20 4.63 -1.94
N ILE A 16 0.30 5.10 -0.69
CA ILE A 16 0.17 4.26 0.51
C ILE A 16 -1.22 3.62 0.58
N ALA A 17 -2.28 4.41 0.39
CA ALA A 17 -3.65 3.92 0.44
C ALA A 17 -3.90 2.85 -0.63
N THR A 18 -3.39 3.05 -1.85
CA THR A 18 -3.52 2.11 -2.96
C THR A 18 -2.80 0.81 -2.67
N VAL A 19 -1.55 0.89 -2.18
CA VAL A 19 -0.73 -0.29 -1.87
C VAL A 19 -1.35 -1.15 -0.78
N PHE A 20 -2.02 -0.52 0.18
CA PHE A 20 -2.68 -1.22 1.27
C PHE A 20 -4.03 -1.81 0.84
N SER A 21 -4.86 -1.03 0.15
CA SER A 21 -6.24 -1.42 -0.20
C SER A 21 -6.33 -2.36 -1.39
N ALA A 22 -5.46 -2.23 -2.41
CA ALA A 22 -5.51 -3.05 -3.62
C ALA A 22 -5.42 -4.56 -3.36
N PRO A 23 -4.45 -5.08 -2.58
CA PRO A 23 -4.37 -6.52 -2.33
C PRO A 23 -5.52 -7.03 -1.43
N ILE A 24 -6.05 -6.20 -0.54
CA ILE A 24 -7.24 -6.54 0.27
C ILE A 24 -8.47 -6.70 -0.64
N LEU A 25 -8.70 -5.74 -1.53
CA LEU A 25 -9.80 -5.78 -2.50
C LEU A 25 -9.65 -6.94 -3.49
N LEU A 26 -8.42 -7.21 -3.94
CA LEU A 26 -8.12 -8.36 -4.78
C LEU A 26 -8.42 -9.68 -4.03
N GLY A 27 -7.98 -9.79 -2.78
CA GLY A 27 -8.26 -10.94 -1.92
C GLY A 27 -9.76 -11.15 -1.69
N TYR A 28 -10.50 -10.07 -1.47
CA TYR A 28 -11.96 -10.10 -1.35
C TYR A 28 -12.63 -10.56 -2.66
N TRP A 29 -12.18 -10.04 -3.80
CA TRP A 29 -12.73 -10.42 -5.11
C TRP A 29 -12.47 -11.90 -5.43
N VAL A 30 -11.25 -12.38 -5.18
CA VAL A 30 -10.89 -13.81 -5.32
C VAL A 30 -11.79 -14.66 -4.44
N GLN A 31 -11.98 -14.24 -3.20
CA GLN A 31 -12.83 -14.94 -2.24
C GLN A 31 -14.30 -14.99 -2.70
N GLN A 32 -14.85 -13.91 -3.23
CA GLN A 32 -16.21 -13.94 -3.80
C GLN A 32 -16.32 -14.89 -5.01
N ARG A 33 -15.27 -15.03 -5.81
CA ARG A 33 -15.31 -15.78 -7.06
C ARG A 33 -15.11 -17.28 -6.87
N TRP A 34 -14.24 -17.69 -5.95
CA TRP A 34 -13.84 -19.09 -5.74
C TRP A 34 -14.15 -19.64 -4.33
N GLY A 35 -14.73 -18.83 -3.44
CA GLY A 35 -14.93 -19.18 -2.03
C GLY A 35 -13.64 -19.09 -1.20
N GLY A 36 -13.62 -19.72 -0.03
CA GLY A 36 -12.45 -19.72 0.86
C GLY A 36 -12.43 -18.58 1.88
N GLU A 37 -13.59 -18.10 2.30
CA GLU A 37 -13.75 -17.09 3.35
C GLU A 37 -13.18 -17.59 4.69
N PRO A 38 -12.44 -16.77 5.47
CA PRO A 38 -12.03 -15.36 5.24
C PRO A 38 -10.58 -15.19 4.70
N TRP A 39 -9.98 -16.26 4.18
CA TRP A 39 -8.53 -16.34 3.94
C TRP A 39 -8.05 -15.43 2.81
N GLY A 40 -8.86 -15.17 1.78
CA GLY A 40 -8.50 -14.28 0.69
C GLY A 40 -8.25 -12.85 1.18
N VAL A 41 -9.14 -12.33 2.03
CA VAL A 41 -9.00 -11.00 2.65
C VAL A 41 -7.79 -10.94 3.57
N ILE A 42 -7.56 -11.98 4.39
CA ILE A 42 -6.40 -12.05 5.30
C ILE A 42 -5.09 -12.05 4.51
N ALA A 43 -4.97 -12.88 3.49
CA ALA A 43 -3.80 -12.94 2.63
C ALA A 43 -3.56 -11.60 1.93
N GLY A 44 -4.62 -10.96 1.44
CA GLY A 44 -4.58 -9.61 0.86
C GLY A 44 -4.05 -8.55 1.84
N ALA A 45 -4.52 -8.58 3.09
CA ALA A 45 -4.05 -7.66 4.14
C ALA A 45 -2.57 -7.88 4.47
N LEU A 46 -2.13 -9.13 4.61
CA LEU A 46 -0.73 -9.45 4.85
C LEU A 46 0.17 -8.99 3.70
N LEU A 47 -0.25 -9.18 2.44
CA LEU A 47 0.46 -8.66 1.27
C LEU A 47 0.53 -7.12 1.27
N GLY A 48 -0.57 -6.45 1.63
CA GLY A 48 -0.61 -4.99 1.75
C GLY A 48 0.41 -4.47 2.77
N ILE A 49 0.53 -5.13 3.93
CA ILE A 49 1.53 -4.80 4.95
C ILE A 49 2.95 -4.99 4.40
N VAL A 50 3.24 -6.11 3.72
CA VAL A 50 4.55 -6.37 3.14
C VAL A 50 4.93 -5.31 2.10
N PHE A 51 4.00 -4.92 1.21
CA PHE A 51 4.25 -3.89 0.20
C PHE A 51 4.43 -2.51 0.82
N PHE A 52 3.62 -2.16 1.82
CA PHE A 52 3.78 -0.91 2.57
C PHE A 52 5.18 -0.81 3.20
N LEU A 53 5.62 -1.87 3.89
CA LEU A 53 6.96 -1.92 4.50
C LEU A 53 8.06 -1.78 3.43
N ARG A 54 7.90 -2.43 2.28
CA ARG A 54 8.86 -2.32 1.16
C ARG A 54 8.99 -0.88 0.65
N ILE A 55 7.88 -0.18 0.50
CA ILE A 55 7.87 1.23 0.07
C ILE A 55 8.48 2.12 1.15
N GLY A 56 8.10 1.94 2.41
CA GLY A 56 8.69 2.68 3.53
C GLY A 56 10.21 2.51 3.62
N MET A 57 10.72 1.29 3.46
CA MET A 57 12.16 1.02 3.41
C MET A 57 12.85 1.69 2.21
N ARG A 58 12.19 1.73 1.04
CA ARG A 58 12.72 2.40 -0.15
C ARG A 58 12.79 3.92 0.05
N LEU A 59 11.72 4.53 0.54
CA LEU A 59 11.66 5.97 0.83
C LEU A 59 12.73 6.37 1.86
N SER A 60 12.90 5.58 2.91
CA SER A 60 13.94 5.83 3.93
C SER A 60 15.36 5.76 3.36
N LYS A 61 15.63 4.84 2.42
CA LYS A 61 16.93 4.77 1.72
C LYS A 61 17.15 5.97 0.80
N GLU A 62 16.11 6.43 0.11
CA GLU A 62 16.18 7.60 -0.78
C GLU A 62 16.46 8.88 0.02
N GLU A 63 15.84 9.06 1.18
CA GLU A 63 16.13 10.20 2.07
C GLU A 63 17.55 10.16 2.63
N LYS A 64 18.04 8.98 3.08
CA LYS A 64 19.43 8.83 3.56
C LYS A 64 20.50 9.07 2.49
N LYS A 65 20.18 8.86 1.21
CA LYS A 65 21.12 9.07 0.10
C LYS A 65 21.17 10.54 -0.35
N SER A 66 20.12 11.31 -0.07
CA SER A 66 20.01 12.71 -0.44
C SER A 66 20.59 13.68 0.61
N ASN A 67 21.01 13.18 1.77
CA ASN A 67 21.60 13.92 2.88
C ASN A 67 23.08 13.53 3.03
#